data_AF-A0A6F8YYN6-F1
#
_entry.id   AF-A0A6F8YYN6-F1
#
_cell.length_a   1.000
_cell.length_b   1.000
_cell.length_c   1.000
_cell.angle_alpha   90.00
_cell.angle_beta   90.00
_cell.angle_gamma   90.00
#
_symmetry.space_group_name_H-M   'P 1'
#
loop_
_entity.id
_entity.type
_entity.pdbx_description
1 polymer ?
#
loop_
_entity_poly.entity_id
_entity_poly.type
_entity_poly.pdbx_seq_one_letter_code
_entity_poly.pdbx_strand_id
1 'polypeptide(L)'
;MDLAGRWWNEISRGAGRRDIWLHQDGDRWLVRARDGGPGGRELTWPAFRDEWVARAWVDRLVAASPPGEGQWRDVLKLVRKPPAGGWHAPAGMD
;
A
#
# COMPACT_ATOMS: atom_id res chain seq x y z
N MET A 1 12.80 -9.50 -0.12
CA MET A 1 11.53 -8.85 0.26
C MET A 1 11.23 -7.62 -0.60
N ASP A 2 10.43 -7.81 -1.64
CA ASP A 2 9.98 -6.78 -2.58
C ASP A 2 8.60 -6.24 -2.18
N LEU A 3 8.36 -4.94 -2.40
CA LEU A 3 7.06 -4.33 -2.11
C LEU A 3 6.10 -4.56 -3.28
N ALA A 4 5.01 -5.29 -3.04
CA ALA A 4 4.01 -5.63 -4.04
C ALA A 4 2.70 -4.83 -3.93
N GLY A 5 2.46 -4.17 -2.78
CA GLY A 5 1.30 -3.31 -2.56
C GLY A 5 1.46 -2.44 -1.33
N ARG A 6 0.89 -1.23 -1.37
CA ARG A 6 0.82 -0.35 -0.20
C ARG A 6 -0.51 0.41 -0.20
N TRP A 7 -1.24 0.29 0.89
CA TRP A 7 -2.49 1.00 1.12
C TRP A 7 -2.33 2.03 2.23
N TRP A 8 -2.90 3.21 2.00
CA TRP A 8 -2.87 4.34 2.94
C TRP A 8 -4.26 4.96 3.04
N ASN A 9 -4.70 5.29 4.24
CA ASN A 9 -6.04 5.79 4.54
C ASN A 9 -6.23 7.30 4.35
N GLU A 10 -5.42 7.94 3.48
CA GLU A 10 -5.43 9.39 3.18
C GLU A 10 -5.11 10.33 4.36
N ILE A 11 -4.95 9.83 5.58
CA ILE A 11 -4.58 10.66 6.73
C ILE A 11 -3.07 10.87 6.74
N SER A 12 -2.63 12.12 6.54
CA SER A 12 -1.22 12.45 6.29
C SER A 12 -0.31 12.30 7.50
N ARG A 13 -0.84 12.48 8.72
CA ARG A 13 -0.05 12.48 9.96
C ARG A 13 -0.86 12.11 11.20
N GLY A 14 -0.13 11.81 12.28
CA GLY A 14 -0.69 11.58 13.61
C GLY A 14 -1.28 10.17 13.80
N ALA A 15 -1.91 9.96 14.95
CA ALA A 15 -2.42 8.67 15.39
C ALA A 15 -3.59 8.13 14.55
N GLY A 16 -4.20 8.94 13.69
CA GLY A 16 -5.24 8.50 12.76
C GLY A 16 -4.71 7.89 11.46
N ARG A 17 -3.43 8.08 11.14
CA ARG A 17 -2.84 7.48 9.94
C ARG A 17 -2.75 5.96 10.08
N ARG A 18 -3.04 5.26 9.00
CA ARG A 18 -2.90 3.81 8.87
C ARG A 18 -2.21 3.50 7.55
N ASP A 19 -1.28 2.57 7.60
CA ASP A 19 -0.62 2.01 6.42
C ASP A 19 -0.74 0.49 6.45
N ILE A 20 -0.97 -0.12 5.29
CA ILE A 20 -0.88 -1.58 5.08
C ILE A 20 0.12 -1.81 3.95
N TRP A 21 1.02 -2.78 4.11
CA TRP A 21 1.96 -3.20 3.09
C TRP A 21 1.78 -4.68 2.78
N LEU A 22 1.88 -5.00 1.50
CA LEU A 22 2.02 -6.36 1.00
C LEU A 22 3.41 -6.49 0.40
N HIS A 23 4.16 -7.46 0.88
CA HIS A 23 5.49 -7.78 0.38
C HIS A 23 5.54 -9.21 -0.16
N GLN A 24 6.36 -9.40 -1.18
CA GLN A 24 6.78 -10.72 -1.63
C GLN A 24 8.18 -11.00 -1.08
N ASP A 25 8.37 -12.15 -0.47
CA ASP A 25 9.67 -12.61 0.02
C ASP A 25 9.93 -14.03 -0.48
N GLY A 26 10.63 -14.14 -1.61
CA GLY A 26 10.77 -15.40 -2.34
C GLY A 26 9.42 -15.93 -2.82
N ASP A 27 9.07 -17.13 -2.34
CA ASP A 27 7.79 -17.81 -2.60
C ASP A 27 6.69 -17.48 -1.57
N ARG A 28 6.94 -16.54 -0.66
CA ARG A 28 6.01 -16.17 0.41
C ARG A 28 5.52 -14.74 0.28
N TRP A 29 4.37 -14.50 0.90
CA TRP A 29 3.71 -13.20 0.94
C TRP A 29 3.52 -12.77 2.38
N LEU A 30 3.92 -11.53 2.67
CA LEU A 30 3.87 -10.94 4.00
C LEU A 30 2.95 -9.73 3.99
N VAL A 31 1.93 -9.75 4.86
CA VAL A 31 1.08 -8.59 5.12
C VAL A 31 1.56 -7.92 6.39
N ARG A 32 1.72 -6.60 6.34
CA ARG A 32 2.09 -5.76 7.47
C ARG A 32 1.12 -4.60 7.58
N ALA A 33 0.81 -4.16 8.79
CA ALA A 33 0.05 -2.94 9.02
C ALA A 33 0.70 -2.12 10.12
N ARG A 34 0.55 -0.80 10.05
CA ARG A 34 1.08 0.11 11.05
C ARG A 34 0.16 1.29 11.32
N ASP A 35 0.02 1.59 12.60
CA ASP A 35 -0.58 2.83 13.06
C ASP A 35 0.42 3.98 12.95
N GLY A 36 -0.08 5.15 12.55
CA GLY A 36 0.69 6.37 12.49
C GLY A 36 0.97 6.98 13.87
N GLY A 37 1.87 7.96 13.88
CA GLY A 37 2.30 8.65 15.10
C GLY A 37 3.50 7.99 15.79
N PRO A 38 4.09 8.69 16.78
CA PRO A 38 5.20 8.14 17.56
C PRO A 38 4.78 6.88 18.31
N GLY A 39 5.57 5.81 18.20
CA GLY A 39 5.28 4.54 18.87
C GLY A 39 4.08 3.77 18.30
N GLY A 40 3.58 4.16 17.12
CA GLY A 40 2.46 3.48 16.46
C GLY A 40 2.69 1.98 16.32
N ARG A 41 1.67 1.18 16.65
CA ARG A 41 1.73 -0.28 16.66
C ARG A 41 1.99 -0.78 15.26
N GLU A 42 2.94 -1.71 15.14
CA GLU A 42 3.18 -2.45 13.91
C GLU A 42 2.77 -3.91 14.11
N LEU A 43 2.07 -4.45 13.11
CA LEU A 43 1.62 -5.82 13.07
C LEU A 43 2.12 -6.48 11.79
N THR A 44 2.59 -7.72 11.93
CA THR A 44 2.95 -8.60 10.82
C THR A 44 2.19 -9.90 10.99
N TRP A 45 1.43 -10.30 9.97
CA TRP A 45 0.73 -11.58 9.99
C TRP A 45 1.63 -12.72 9.52
N PRO A 46 1.30 -13.99 9.84
CA PRO A 46 2.00 -15.14 9.30
C PRO A 46 2.10 -15.09 7.77
N ALA A 47 3.20 -15.63 7.24
CA ALA A 47 3.43 -15.66 5.81
C ALA A 47 2.40 -16.52 5.08
N PHE A 48 1.90 -16.01 3.96
CA PHE A 48 1.01 -16.73 3.05
C PHE A 48 1.84 -17.34 1.91
N ARG A 49 1.41 -18.48 1.38
CA ARG A 49 2.01 -19.09 0.17
C ARG A 49 1.50 -18.44 -1.11
N ASP A 50 0.21 -18.10 -1.12
CA ASP A 50 -0.45 -17.58 -2.30
C ASP A 50 -0.69 -16.07 -2.22
N GLU A 51 -0.39 -15.37 -3.31
CA GLU A 51 -0.60 -13.92 -3.42
C GLU A 51 -2.07 -13.54 -3.18
N TRP A 52 -3.00 -14.29 -3.78
CA TRP A 52 -4.42 -13.97 -3.73
C TRP A 52 -4.98 -14.05 -2.32
N VAL A 53 -4.49 -14.99 -1.49
CA VAL A 53 -4.87 -15.09 -0.07
C VAL A 53 -4.36 -13.88 0.70
N ALA A 54 -3.11 -13.48 0.47
CA ALA A 54 -2.52 -12.30 1.11
C ALA A 54 -3.26 -11.02 0.70
N ARG A 55 -3.65 -10.88 -0.57
CA ARG A 55 -4.47 -9.76 -1.06
C ARG A 55 -5.87 -9.75 -0.45
N ALA A 56 -6.55 -10.90 -0.39
CA ALA A 56 -7.84 -11.00 0.28
C ALA A 56 -7.74 -10.64 1.77
N TRP A 57 -6.61 -10.91 2.42
CA TRP A 57 -6.35 -10.48 3.79
C TRP A 57 -6.23 -8.95 3.89
N VAL A 58 -5.49 -8.31 2.97
CA VAL A 58 -5.44 -6.84 2.87
C VAL A 58 -6.84 -6.25 2.68
N ASP A 59 -7.64 -6.80 1.78
CA ASP A 59 -9.00 -6.32 1.51
C ASP A 59 -9.88 -6.40 2.77
N ARG A 60 -9.72 -7.46 3.58
CA ARG A 60 -10.40 -7.58 4.88
C ARG A 60 -9.95 -6.51 5.87
N LEU A 61 -8.66 -6.19 5.92
CA LEU A 61 -8.14 -5.14 6.82
C LEU A 61 -8.68 -3.76 6.44
N VAL A 62 -8.72 -3.47 5.14
CA VAL A 62 -9.30 -2.24 4.59
C VAL A 62 -10.80 -2.15 4.91
N ALA A 63 -11.54 -3.24 4.74
CA ALA A 63 -12.98 -3.28 5.00
C ALA A 63 -13.33 -3.21 6.51
N ALA A 64 -12.44 -3.67 7.38
CA ALA A 64 -12.64 -3.65 8.83
C ALA A 64 -12.35 -2.28 9.46
N SER A 65 -11.81 -1.32 8.70
CA SER A 65 -11.52 0.02 9.22
C SER A 65 -12.80 0.75 9.65
N PRO A 66 -12.82 1.35 10.86
CA PRO A 66 -13.95 2.14 11.32
C PRO A 66 -14.33 3.27 10.35
N PRO A 67 -15.64 3.60 10.24
CA PRO A 67 -16.07 4.81 9.56
C PRO A 67 -15.38 6.06 10.14
N GLY A 68 -14.87 6.94 9.29
CA GLY A 68 -14.16 8.15 9.71
C GLY A 68 -12.63 8.04 9.74
N GLU A 69 -12.05 6.85 9.49
CA GLU A 69 -10.59 6.69 9.34
C GLU A 69 -10.05 7.04 7.94
N GLY A 70 -10.81 7.79 7.13
CA GLY A 70 -10.41 8.22 5.78
C GLY A 70 -10.69 7.18 4.69
N GLN A 71 -10.38 7.52 3.43
CA GLN A 71 -10.52 6.59 2.31
C GLN A 71 -9.20 5.87 2.05
N TRP A 72 -9.28 4.56 1.83
CA TRP A 72 -8.09 3.77 1.50
C TRP A 72 -7.69 3.93 0.05
N ARG A 73 -6.39 4.18 -0.19
CA ARG A 73 -5.79 4.22 -1.54
C ARG A 73 -4.65 3.25 -1.68
N ASP A 74 -4.60 2.55 -2.81
CA ASP A 74 -3.44 1.77 -3.25
C ASP A 74 -2.41 2.69 -3.91
N VAL A 75 -1.36 3.01 -3.17
CA VAL A 75 -0.32 3.97 -3.57
C VAL A 75 0.51 3.43 -4.74
N LEU A 76 0.75 2.12 -4.81
CA LEU A 76 1.56 1.54 -5.88
C LEU A 76 0.81 1.53 -7.22
N LYS A 77 -0.52 1.40 -7.21
CA LYS A 77 -1.34 1.59 -8.42
C LYS A 77 -1.38 3.05 -8.89
N LEU A 78 -1.28 4.01 -7.96
CA LEU A 78 -1.20 5.44 -8.30
C LEU A 78 0.16 5.84 -8.89
N VAL A 79 1.24 5.14 -8.51
CA VAL A 79 2.62 5.47 -8.89
C VAL A 79 3.11 4.66 -10.11
N ARG A 80 2.26 3.89 -10.79
CA ARG A 80 2.62 3.33 -12.12
C ARG A 80 2.86 4.49 -13.10
N LYS A 81 4.12 4.90 -13.18
CA LYS A 81 4.69 5.76 -14.23
C LYS A 81 4.34 5.13 -15.58
N PRO A 82 3.99 5.92 -16.61
CA PRO A 82 3.85 5.39 -17.96
C PRO A 82 5.11 4.57 -18.32
N PRO A 83 4.97 3.47 -19.09
CA PRO A 83 6.13 2.75 -19.60
C PRO A 83 7.09 3.74 -20.26
N ALA A 84 8.40 3.54 -20.05
CA ALA A 84 9.44 4.41 -20.58
C ALA A 84 9.24 4.60 -22.09
N GLY A 85 8.76 5.79 -22.48
CA GLY A 85 8.38 6.10 -23.86
C GLY A 85 7.34 7.22 -24.02
N GLY A 86 6.63 7.62 -22.96
CA GLY A 86 5.58 8.65 -23.07
C GLY A 86 5.85 9.91 -22.27
N TRP A 87 6.67 10.82 -22.79
CA TRP A 87 6.56 12.29 -22.74
C TRP A 87 7.70 12.85 -23.62
N HIS A 88 7.47 12.94 -24.93
CA HIS A 88 8.21 13.90 -25.76
C HIS A 88 7.45 15.21 -25.71
N ALA A 89 8.01 16.24 -25.07
CA ALA A 89 7.61 17.60 -25.38
C ALA A 89 7.96 17.84 -26.87
N PRO A 90 7.05 18.38 -27.70
CA PRO A 90 7.44 18.80 -29.04
C PRO A 90 8.52 19.87 -28.89
N ALA A 91 9.72 19.58 -29.38
CA ALA A 91 10.79 20.54 -29.49
C ALA A 91 10.44 21.52 -30.62
N GLY A 92 10.32 22.80 -30.29
CA GLY A 92 10.18 23.88 -31.28
C GLY A 92 8.88 24.67 -31.12
N MET A 93 8.89 25.62 -30.19
CA MET A 93 8.10 26.86 -30.31
C MET A 93 8.87 27.98 -29.61
N ASP A 94 9.89 28.46 -30.32
CA ASP A 94 10.29 29.87 -30.42
C ASP A 94 10.83 30.08 -31.85
#